data_AF-A0A397YZ46-F1
#
_entry.id   AF-A0A397YZ46-F1
#
_cell.length_a   1.000
_cell.length_b   1.000
_cell.length_c   1.000
_cell.angle_alpha   90.00
_cell.angle_beta   90.00
_cell.angle_gamma   90.00
#
_symmetry.space_group_name_H-M   'P 1'
#
loop_
_entity.id
_entity.type
_entity.pdbx_description
1 polymer ?
#
loop_
_entity_poly.entity_id
_entity_poly.type
_entity_poly.pdbx_seq_one_letter_code
_entity_poly.pdbx_strand_id
1 'polypeptide(L)'
;MNEIEQVLGDVTRHHSQWRRLVDTVDSRVDKSLSILRPQIIAEHRTLLSSLGWPPRLALPKDEGGDIPNPLVLMQGDQKESYSQSFLLLCGLQQLNTLKEKRKKLNKESIGAGLWAIDELVIPVASRMEYHFAKWDQEPEFIFALVYKVTSDFADGVDDLLQPLIDRAMLVSCSAKEAWVSAMVQMLSCFLEKKVFPGLVEMVKEKKSEGVSSWFHLVDQMVTFDKRMQTFVSSDTCLSYEGSSLGMSVMGLFCKRPEWLKTWGKVELRDAYRKLKEDIKKEKAWEGTRLGNDNESNSQSAKYVLSTREDYKAPFVAETFLSRTWTLIDHGLTLPTVLPRIQFVRATATKFLWYVFKTLLLEFKKTDLSDYSSFEDSLVQACGPINTARYLESKLREWSDDLVFIEMWEAETNVKVEVSCHGCFFGEELKSLVELETNWLMEIITVCLHQFDNLCGDHFHNNVEPWEEEDVSQGVAEALDSLRRELAVLQLNMNRKDFLDLWRNLAEGLDHYVSCKFFAGEAVLLRRRFEVDAEALMMVFQPYCVRPAAFFPRVREILRLLSMNEEEKARLRGALSRNGSSCLGLFGISNLSPQLVEQFCRCY
;
A
#
# COMPACT_ATOMS: atom_id res chain seq x y z
N MET A 1 25.89 -14.40 43.70
CA MET A 1 26.30 -13.73 42.43
C MET A 1 25.28 -12.67 41.98
N ASN A 2 23.97 -12.93 42.02
CA ASN A 2 22.93 -11.91 41.77
C ASN A 2 23.01 -10.68 42.70
N GLU A 3 23.39 -10.88 43.96
CA GLU A 3 23.65 -9.80 44.93
C GLU A 3 24.77 -8.85 44.48
N ILE A 4 25.77 -9.35 43.74
CA ILE A 4 26.89 -8.53 43.24
C ILE A 4 26.37 -7.54 42.19
N GLU A 5 25.54 -7.99 41.24
CA GLU A 5 24.98 -7.11 40.21
C GLU A 5 23.97 -6.10 40.78
N GLN A 6 23.22 -6.46 41.83
CA GLN A 6 22.36 -5.51 42.55
C GLN A 6 23.18 -4.41 43.23
N VAL A 7 24.21 -4.77 44.00
CA VAL A 7 25.10 -3.81 44.66
C VAL A 7 25.81 -2.92 43.64
N LEU A 8 26.33 -3.48 42.55
CA LEU A 8 26.97 -2.70 41.49
C LEU A 8 25.97 -1.78 40.79
N GLY A 9 24.73 -2.22 40.58
CA GLY A 9 23.64 -1.41 40.05
C GLY A 9 23.35 -0.19 40.92
N ASP A 10 23.24 -0.39 42.23
CA ASP A 10 22.96 0.68 43.19
C ASP A 10 24.11 1.69 43.28
N VAL A 11 25.36 1.22 43.31
CA VAL A 11 26.55 2.09 43.26
C VAL A 11 26.59 2.90 41.97
N THR A 12 26.25 2.28 40.84
CA THR A 12 26.22 2.96 39.53
C THR A 12 25.15 4.06 39.47
N ARG A 13 24.01 3.88 40.16
CA ARG A 13 22.91 4.86 40.20
C ARG A 13 23.16 6.01 41.17
N HIS A 14 23.69 5.72 42.36
CA HIS A 14 23.76 6.70 43.46
C HIS A 14 25.14 7.33 43.63
N HIS A 15 26.21 6.72 43.09
CA HIS A 15 27.60 7.14 43.34
C HIS A 15 28.45 7.11 42.06
N SER A 16 28.16 8.04 41.14
CA SER A 16 28.82 8.13 39.83
C SER A 16 30.35 8.34 39.91
N GLN A 17 30.85 8.92 41.01
CA GLN A 17 32.29 9.06 41.29
C GLN A 17 33.04 7.73 41.42
N TRP A 18 32.35 6.61 41.68
CA TRP A 18 32.98 5.30 41.88
C TRP A 18 33.04 4.43 40.62
N ARG A 19 32.82 5.02 39.44
CA ARG A 19 32.83 4.31 38.14
C ARG A 19 34.07 3.44 37.94
N ARG A 20 35.27 3.94 38.28
CA ARG A 20 36.53 3.17 38.14
C ARG A 20 36.56 1.89 38.98
N LEU A 21 35.89 1.89 40.14
CA LEU A 21 35.76 0.70 40.98
C LEU A 21 34.84 -0.32 40.31
N VAL A 22 33.68 0.12 39.79
CA VAL A 22 32.75 -0.72 39.03
C VAL A 22 33.44 -1.35 37.83
N ASP A 23 34.20 -0.57 37.05
CA ASP A 23 34.97 -1.07 35.89
C ASP A 23 36.01 -2.13 36.29
N THR A 24 36.66 -1.95 37.44
CA THR A 24 37.64 -2.91 37.95
C THR A 24 36.99 -4.23 38.37
N VAL A 25 35.82 -4.16 39.03
CA VAL A 25 35.03 -5.34 39.38
C VAL A 25 34.56 -6.04 38.11
N ASP A 26 34.05 -5.29 37.13
CA ASP A 26 33.62 -5.81 35.85
C ASP A 26 34.74 -6.57 35.12
N SER A 27 35.95 -6.00 35.08
CA SER A 27 37.12 -6.66 34.48
C SER A 27 37.47 -7.98 35.17
N ARG A 28 37.32 -8.07 36.50
CA ARG A 28 37.56 -9.32 37.24
C ARG A 28 36.49 -10.35 36.95
N VAL A 29 35.22 -9.93 36.94
CA VAL A 29 34.09 -10.80 36.57
C VAL A 29 34.26 -11.30 35.14
N ASP A 30 34.67 -10.44 34.19
CA ASP A 30 34.92 -10.84 32.79
C ASP A 30 36.04 -11.90 32.70
N LYS A 31 37.14 -11.72 33.44
CA LYS A 31 38.21 -12.73 33.51
C LYS A 31 37.69 -14.07 34.07
N SER A 32 36.93 -14.04 35.15
CA SER A 32 36.35 -15.26 35.73
C SER A 32 35.36 -15.94 34.79
N LEU A 33 34.47 -15.19 34.15
CA LEU A 33 33.51 -15.71 33.18
C LEU A 33 34.19 -16.30 31.95
N SER A 34 35.31 -15.71 31.49
CA SER A 34 36.07 -16.21 30.35
C SER A 34 36.68 -17.60 30.58
N ILE A 35 36.87 -17.99 31.85
CA ILE A 35 37.37 -19.32 32.26
C ILE A 35 36.22 -20.26 32.59
N LEU A 36 35.26 -19.82 33.40
CA LEU A 36 34.16 -20.66 33.88
C LEU A 36 33.21 -21.07 32.76
N ARG A 37 32.90 -20.17 31.82
CA ARG A 37 31.93 -20.44 30.77
C ARG A 37 32.34 -21.61 29.85
N PRO A 38 33.55 -21.63 29.26
CA PRO A 38 33.98 -22.77 28.43
C PRO A 38 34.00 -24.08 29.20
N GLN A 39 34.40 -24.05 30.48
CA GLN A 39 34.47 -25.26 31.31
C GLN A 39 33.08 -25.84 31.60
N ILE A 40 32.13 -25.02 32.04
CA ILE A 40 30.75 -25.46 32.32
C ILE A 40 30.09 -25.99 31.04
N ILE A 41 30.31 -25.33 29.89
CA ILE A 41 29.81 -25.81 28.59
C ILE A 41 30.42 -27.17 28.23
N ALA A 42 31.73 -27.36 28.42
CA ALA A 42 32.40 -28.63 28.12
C ALA A 42 31.89 -29.77 29.02
N GLU A 43 31.70 -29.51 30.31
CA GLU A 43 31.12 -30.46 31.26
C GLU A 43 29.67 -30.81 30.88
N HIS A 44 28.85 -29.81 30.54
CA HIS A 44 27.48 -30.01 30.08
C HIS A 44 27.42 -30.88 28.81
N ARG A 45 28.26 -30.59 27.80
CA ARG A 45 28.35 -31.40 26.56
C ARG A 45 28.79 -32.83 26.82
N THR A 46 29.71 -33.04 27.77
CA THR A 46 30.17 -34.37 28.16
C THR A 46 29.04 -35.17 28.79
N LEU A 47 28.22 -34.51 29.63
CA LEU A 47 27.02 -35.10 30.21
C LEU A 47 25.96 -35.42 29.16
N LEU A 48 25.67 -34.49 28.24
CA LEU A 48 24.77 -34.76 27.10
C LEU A 48 25.21 -35.98 26.30
N SER A 49 26.52 -36.08 26.02
CA SER A 49 27.08 -37.22 25.29
C SER A 49 26.93 -38.54 26.04
N SER A 50 27.08 -38.55 27.37
CA SER A 50 26.89 -39.76 28.19
C SER A 50 25.41 -40.20 28.27
N LEU A 51 24.49 -39.27 28.10
CA LEU A 51 23.05 -39.53 27.98
C LEU A 51 22.63 -40.01 26.57
N GLY A 52 23.58 -40.09 25.63
CA GLY A 52 23.29 -40.47 24.25
C GLY A 52 22.69 -39.34 23.40
N TRP A 53 22.80 -38.09 23.85
CA TRP A 53 22.39 -36.93 23.06
C TRP A 53 23.46 -36.56 22.02
N PRO A 54 23.07 -36.20 20.78
CA PRO A 54 21.71 -36.24 20.25
C PRO A 54 21.34 -37.67 19.82
N PRO A 55 20.04 -38.02 19.81
CA PRO A 55 19.55 -39.29 19.28
C PRO A 55 19.62 -39.33 17.75
N ARG A 56 19.43 -40.52 17.16
CA ARG A 56 19.34 -40.66 15.69
C ARG A 56 18.19 -39.78 15.17
N LEU A 57 18.37 -39.17 14.01
CA LEU A 57 17.32 -38.35 13.40
C LEU A 57 16.41 -39.25 12.57
N ALA A 58 15.10 -39.18 12.81
CA ALA A 58 14.12 -39.85 11.96
C ALA A 58 14.01 -39.06 10.66
N LEU A 59 14.29 -39.70 9.52
CA LEU A 59 14.17 -39.01 8.24
C LEU A 59 12.70 -38.79 7.88
N PRO A 60 12.37 -37.79 7.03
CA PRO A 60 11.00 -37.55 6.60
C PRO A 60 10.36 -38.77 5.90
N LYS A 61 11.18 -39.66 5.33
CA LYS A 61 10.77 -40.88 4.63
C LYS A 61 10.67 -42.13 5.52
N ASP A 62 11.11 -42.05 6.78
CA ASP A 62 10.98 -43.17 7.71
C ASP A 62 9.57 -43.15 8.31
N GLU A 63 8.71 -44.04 7.83
CA GLU A 63 7.39 -44.30 8.42
C GLU A 63 7.55 -45.09 9.73
N GLY A 64 7.10 -44.51 10.85
CA GLY A 64 6.64 -45.27 12.03
C GLY A 64 7.65 -45.67 13.11
N GLY A 65 8.88 -45.15 13.10
CA GLY A 65 9.84 -45.37 14.19
C GLY A 65 9.92 -44.18 15.14
N ASP A 66 9.19 -44.20 16.25
CA ASP A 66 9.33 -43.21 17.32
C ASP A 66 10.72 -43.36 17.95
N ILE A 67 11.64 -42.44 17.65
CA ILE A 67 12.97 -42.46 18.24
C ILE A 67 12.85 -41.84 19.63
N PRO A 68 13.02 -42.61 20.71
CA PRO A 68 12.71 -42.11 22.04
C PRO A 68 13.65 -40.96 22.40
N ASN A 69 13.07 -39.87 22.90
CA ASN A 69 13.83 -38.70 23.34
C ASN A 69 14.69 -39.07 24.57
N PRO A 70 16.04 -39.08 24.47
CA PRO A 70 16.92 -39.48 25.57
C PRO A 70 16.75 -38.61 26.82
N LEU A 71 16.29 -37.36 26.65
CA LEU A 71 16.07 -36.44 27.76
C LEU A 71 14.87 -36.87 28.63
N VAL A 72 13.84 -37.46 28.03
CA VAL A 72 12.64 -37.93 28.76
C VAL A 72 12.93 -39.24 29.49
N LEU A 73 13.87 -40.04 28.99
CA LEU A 73 14.24 -41.32 29.58
C LEU A 73 15.13 -41.22 30.84
N MET A 74 15.59 -40.01 31.21
CA MET A 74 16.49 -39.82 32.35
C MET A 74 15.84 -40.17 33.69
N GLN A 75 16.52 -40.97 34.53
CA GLN A 75 16.06 -41.36 35.86
C GLN A 75 17.14 -41.15 36.93
N GLY A 76 16.72 -40.95 38.19
CA GLY A 76 17.60 -40.86 39.36
C GLY A 76 18.71 -39.81 39.23
N ASP A 77 19.93 -40.18 39.59
CA ASP A 77 21.12 -39.32 39.65
C ASP A 77 21.46 -38.65 38.32
N GLN A 78 21.11 -39.28 37.18
CA GLN A 78 21.34 -38.70 35.85
C GLN A 78 20.46 -37.47 35.61
N LYS A 79 19.18 -37.55 35.98
CA LYS A 79 18.23 -36.43 35.86
C LYS A 79 18.64 -35.27 36.77
N GLU A 80 19.10 -35.58 37.99
CA GLU A 80 19.57 -34.55 38.92
C GLU A 80 20.85 -33.87 38.41
N SER A 81 21.83 -34.64 37.94
CA SER A 81 23.07 -34.11 37.36
C SER A 81 22.80 -33.22 36.15
N TYR A 82 21.91 -33.63 35.26
CA TYR A 82 21.48 -32.82 34.11
C TYR A 82 20.80 -31.53 34.56
N SER A 83 19.85 -31.63 35.48
CA SER A 83 19.10 -30.48 36.00
C SER A 83 20.05 -29.45 36.63
N GLN A 84 21.03 -29.90 37.43
CA GLN A 84 22.04 -29.03 38.02
C GLN A 84 22.90 -28.34 36.95
N SER A 85 23.39 -29.09 35.96
CA SER A 85 24.17 -28.55 34.86
C SER A 85 23.39 -27.51 34.03
N PHE A 86 22.12 -27.79 33.73
CA PHE A 86 21.21 -26.87 33.04
C PHE A 86 21.01 -25.57 33.84
N LEU A 87 20.68 -25.68 35.14
CA LEU A 87 20.47 -24.53 36.02
C LEU A 87 21.74 -23.67 36.16
N LEU A 88 22.93 -24.29 36.19
CA LEU A 88 24.21 -23.57 36.21
C LEU A 88 24.41 -22.72 34.95
N LEU A 89 24.10 -23.28 33.77
CA LEU A 89 24.15 -22.53 32.51
C LEU A 89 23.15 -21.38 32.48
N CYS A 90 21.90 -21.61 32.92
CA CYS A 90 20.90 -20.56 33.03
C CYS A 90 21.33 -19.45 34.00
N GLY A 91 21.87 -19.81 35.16
CA GLY A 91 22.36 -18.84 36.14
C GLY A 91 23.55 -18.01 35.62
N LEU A 92 24.45 -18.64 34.87
CA LEU A 92 25.58 -17.96 34.24
C LEU A 92 25.11 -16.97 33.17
N GLN A 93 24.12 -17.36 32.36
CA GLN A 93 23.51 -16.50 31.36
C GLN A 93 22.80 -15.31 32.00
N GLN A 94 21.99 -15.54 33.04
CA GLN A 94 21.30 -14.46 33.76
C GLN A 94 22.26 -13.40 34.29
N LEU A 95 23.36 -13.83 34.90
CA LEU A 95 24.38 -12.92 35.40
C LEU A 95 24.98 -12.07 34.27
N ASN A 96 25.30 -12.70 33.14
CA ASN A 96 25.81 -11.99 31.98
C ASN A 96 24.78 -10.97 31.44
N THR A 97 23.51 -11.34 31.36
CA THR A 97 22.43 -10.45 30.91
C THR A 97 22.21 -9.26 31.86
N LEU A 98 22.23 -9.48 33.18
CA LEU A 98 22.10 -8.40 34.17
C LEU A 98 23.27 -7.40 34.07
N LYS A 99 24.48 -7.92 33.86
CA LYS A 99 25.68 -7.12 33.66
C LYS A 99 25.59 -6.24 32.40
N GLU A 100 25.21 -6.80 31.26
CA GLU A 100 25.04 -6.03 30.01
C GLU A 100 23.96 -4.95 30.13
N LYS A 101 22.83 -5.28 30.79
CA LYS A 101 21.78 -4.31 31.15
C LYS A 101 22.34 -3.15 31.98
N ARG A 102 23.15 -3.44 33.02
CA ARG A 102 23.76 -2.41 33.86
C ARG A 102 24.75 -1.53 33.09
N LYS A 103 25.58 -2.12 32.22
CA LYS A 103 26.55 -1.37 31.39
C LYS A 103 25.88 -0.45 30.36
N LYS A 104 24.55 -0.47 30.24
CA LYS A 104 23.78 0.22 29.18
C LYS A 104 24.28 -0.14 27.77
N LEU A 105 24.93 -1.29 27.62
CA LEU A 105 25.33 -1.80 26.31
C LEU A 105 24.15 -2.36 25.51
N ASN A 106 22.95 -2.35 26.10
CA ASN A 106 21.76 -2.83 25.42
C ASN A 106 21.34 -1.88 24.29
N LYS A 107 21.73 -2.24 23.07
CA LYS A 107 20.69 -2.66 22.10
C LYS A 107 19.84 -3.66 22.86
N GLU A 108 18.53 -3.43 23.00
CA GLU A 108 17.61 -4.45 23.51
C GLU A 108 18.07 -5.81 23.00
N SER A 109 18.44 -6.72 23.91
CA SER A 109 18.94 -8.04 23.51
C SER A 109 17.73 -8.83 23.01
N ILE A 110 17.28 -8.45 21.81
CA ILE A 110 16.26 -9.10 21.00
C ILE A 110 16.72 -10.55 20.86
N GLY A 111 16.04 -11.47 21.56
CA GLY A 111 16.17 -12.91 21.38
C GLY A 111 17.58 -13.49 21.53
N ALA A 112 18.35 -13.13 22.56
CA ALA A 112 19.54 -13.92 22.90
C ALA A 112 19.08 -15.32 23.35
N GLY A 113 19.31 -16.34 22.49
CA GLY A 113 18.96 -17.73 22.75
C GLY A 113 19.39 -18.21 24.14
N LEU A 114 18.62 -19.15 24.70
CA LEU A 114 18.97 -19.78 25.97
C LEU A 114 20.19 -20.68 25.76
N TRP A 115 21.31 -20.37 26.40
CA TRP A 115 22.58 -21.10 26.19
C TRP A 115 22.41 -22.60 26.41
N ALA A 116 21.66 -23.00 27.44
CA ALA A 116 21.41 -24.41 27.72
C ALA A 116 20.63 -25.11 26.58
N ILE A 117 19.71 -24.41 25.92
CA ILE A 117 18.98 -24.91 24.75
C ILE A 117 19.86 -24.89 23.50
N ASP A 118 20.65 -23.86 23.29
CA ASP A 118 21.61 -23.78 22.18
C ASP A 118 22.57 -24.98 22.21
N GLU A 119 23.05 -25.36 23.39
CA GLU A 119 23.92 -26.54 23.57
C GLU A 119 23.24 -27.87 23.28
N LEU A 120 21.91 -27.96 23.38
CA LEU A 120 21.13 -29.11 22.91
C LEU A 120 21.03 -29.12 21.38
N VAL A 121 20.83 -27.95 20.76
CA VAL A 121 20.63 -27.83 19.30
C VAL A 121 21.92 -28.02 18.51
N ILE A 122 23.08 -27.54 19.00
CA ILE A 122 24.37 -27.63 18.28
C ILE A 122 24.69 -29.04 17.72
N PRO A 123 24.61 -30.13 18.52
CA PRO A 123 24.94 -31.45 17.99
C PRO A 123 23.82 -32.02 17.10
N VAL A 124 22.54 -31.62 17.31
CA VAL A 124 21.43 -31.95 16.39
C VAL A 124 21.67 -31.30 15.02
N ALA A 125 22.03 -30.02 15.02
CA ALA A 125 22.40 -29.24 13.84
C ALA A 125 23.50 -29.94 13.04
N SER A 126 24.56 -30.37 13.72
CA SER A 126 25.71 -31.05 13.10
C SER A 126 25.29 -32.33 12.37
N ARG A 127 24.29 -33.07 12.87
CA ARG A 127 23.75 -34.25 12.18
C ARG A 127 22.86 -33.88 11.00
N MET A 128 22.05 -32.83 11.13
CA MET A 128 21.21 -32.34 10.03
C MET A 128 22.03 -31.79 8.87
N GLU A 129 23.12 -31.06 9.14
CA GLU A 129 23.99 -30.48 8.11
C GLU A 129 24.54 -31.54 7.14
N TYR A 130 24.80 -32.77 7.62
CA TYR A 130 25.19 -33.89 6.78
C TYR A 130 24.11 -34.27 5.74
N HIS A 131 22.83 -34.17 6.11
CA HIS A 131 21.71 -34.39 5.20
C HIS A 131 21.47 -33.17 4.30
N PHE A 132 21.54 -31.96 4.84
CA PHE A 132 21.35 -30.74 4.06
C PHE A 132 22.35 -30.61 2.91
N ALA A 133 23.60 -31.03 3.12
CA ALA A 133 24.62 -31.05 2.08
C ALA A 133 24.26 -31.94 0.87
N LYS A 134 23.33 -32.90 1.03
CA LYS A 134 22.83 -33.78 -0.04
C LYS A 134 21.57 -33.25 -0.73
N TRP A 135 20.93 -32.24 -0.15
CA TRP A 135 19.64 -31.68 -0.59
C TRP A 135 19.78 -30.21 -1.00
N ASP A 136 20.94 -29.84 -1.53
CA ASP A 136 21.24 -28.46 -1.92
C ASP A 136 20.23 -27.88 -2.94
N GLN A 137 19.60 -28.74 -3.75
CA GLN A 137 18.55 -28.38 -4.71
C GLN A 137 17.11 -28.68 -4.25
N GLU A 138 16.93 -29.31 -3.08
CA GLU A 138 15.62 -29.78 -2.59
C GLU A 138 15.32 -29.15 -1.21
N PRO A 139 15.10 -27.82 -1.15
CA PRO A 139 14.91 -27.11 0.11
C PRO A 139 13.72 -27.65 0.92
N GLU A 140 12.69 -28.18 0.28
CA GLU A 140 11.53 -28.80 0.93
C GLU A 140 11.92 -29.90 1.93
N PHE A 141 12.93 -30.72 1.62
CA PHE A 141 13.41 -31.76 2.54
C PHE A 141 14.18 -31.17 3.72
N ILE A 142 14.90 -30.07 3.50
CA ILE A 142 15.60 -29.34 4.56
C ILE A 142 14.57 -28.79 5.56
N PHE A 143 13.58 -28.03 5.08
CA PHE A 143 12.54 -27.45 5.93
C PHE A 143 11.69 -28.53 6.62
N ALA A 144 11.33 -29.60 5.91
CA ALA A 144 10.57 -30.71 6.48
C ALA A 144 11.33 -31.44 7.60
N LEU A 145 12.65 -31.67 7.42
CA LEU A 145 13.47 -32.32 8.45
C LEU A 145 13.58 -31.44 9.71
N VAL A 146 13.81 -30.13 9.55
CA VAL A 146 13.87 -29.21 10.70
C VAL A 146 12.54 -29.19 11.43
N TYR A 147 11.43 -29.08 10.70
CA TYR A 147 10.09 -29.08 11.31
C TYR A 147 9.81 -30.38 12.07
N LYS A 148 10.05 -31.53 11.42
CA LYS A 148 9.84 -32.85 12.03
C LYS A 148 10.63 -32.99 13.32
N VAL A 149 11.94 -32.73 13.29
CA VAL A 149 12.79 -32.87 14.48
C VAL A 149 12.42 -31.86 15.58
N THR A 150 12.00 -30.64 15.21
CA THR A 150 11.52 -29.67 16.20
C THR A 150 10.28 -30.19 16.92
N SER A 151 9.36 -30.82 16.18
CA SER A 151 8.13 -31.42 16.70
C SER A 151 8.37 -32.70 17.49
N ASP A 152 9.23 -33.60 17.01
CA ASP A 152 9.51 -34.91 17.64
C ASP A 152 10.13 -34.75 19.04
N PHE A 153 10.82 -33.63 19.30
CA PHE A 153 11.41 -33.33 20.62
C PHE A 153 10.54 -32.42 21.50
N ALA A 154 9.37 -32.00 21.03
CA ALA A 154 8.49 -31.05 21.74
C ALA A 154 8.11 -31.52 23.15
N ASP A 155 7.69 -32.78 23.30
CA ASP A 155 7.27 -33.34 24.59
C ASP A 155 8.38 -33.23 25.65
N GLY A 156 9.63 -33.48 25.26
CA GLY A 156 10.77 -33.32 26.17
C GLY A 156 11.11 -31.87 26.48
N VAL A 157 10.76 -30.92 25.61
CA VAL A 157 10.95 -29.49 25.87
C VAL A 157 9.93 -29.02 26.91
N ASP A 158 8.67 -29.39 26.76
CA ASP A 158 7.59 -28.96 27.64
C ASP A 158 7.67 -29.66 29.01
N ASP A 159 7.86 -30.98 29.05
CA ASP A 159 7.81 -31.75 30.30
C ASP A 159 9.09 -31.65 31.15
N LEU A 160 10.25 -31.38 30.53
CA LEU A 160 11.54 -31.35 31.23
C LEU A 160 12.14 -29.94 31.28
N LEU A 161 12.20 -29.22 30.16
CA LEU A 161 12.94 -27.96 30.10
C LEU A 161 12.14 -26.81 30.70
N GLN A 162 10.82 -26.74 30.50
CA GLN A 162 10.00 -25.67 31.09
C GLN A 162 10.09 -25.66 32.63
N PRO A 163 9.94 -26.79 33.35
CA PRO A 163 10.13 -26.80 34.81
C PRO A 163 11.53 -26.35 35.27
N LEU A 164 12.58 -26.62 34.48
CA LEU A 164 13.94 -26.17 34.80
C LEU A 164 14.13 -24.67 34.57
N ILE A 165 13.50 -24.11 33.52
CA ILE A 165 13.47 -22.67 33.24
C ILE A 165 12.70 -21.94 34.35
N ASP A 166 11.57 -22.48 34.78
CA ASP A 166 10.79 -21.95 35.90
C ASP A 166 11.59 -21.97 37.19
N ARG A 167 12.28 -23.08 37.48
CA ARG A 167 13.18 -23.20 38.64
C ARG A 167 14.38 -22.25 38.56
N ALA A 168 14.87 -21.94 37.36
CA ALA A 168 15.90 -20.93 37.16
C ALA A 168 15.36 -19.50 37.35
N MET A 169 14.05 -19.29 37.53
CA MET A 169 13.40 -17.99 37.66
C MET A 169 13.63 -17.08 36.45
N LEU A 170 13.71 -17.67 35.26
CA LEU A 170 13.79 -16.95 33.99
C LEU A 170 12.39 -16.42 33.60
N VAL A 171 11.99 -15.30 34.20
CA VAL A 171 10.69 -14.67 33.95
C VAL A 171 10.52 -14.42 32.46
N SER A 172 9.33 -14.74 31.91
CA SER A 172 8.93 -14.54 30.49
C SER A 172 9.69 -15.39 29.45
N CYS A 173 10.37 -16.46 29.86
CA CYS A 173 10.98 -17.41 28.92
C CYS A 173 10.10 -18.66 28.75
N SER A 174 9.69 -18.94 27.51
CA SER A 174 9.11 -20.23 27.13
C SER A 174 10.20 -21.17 26.59
N ALA A 175 10.24 -22.39 27.11
CA ALA A 175 11.12 -23.46 26.64
C ALA A 175 10.88 -23.75 25.16
N LYS A 176 9.60 -23.79 24.77
CA LYS A 176 9.12 -24.05 23.41
C LYS A 176 9.52 -22.93 22.44
N GLU A 177 9.32 -21.67 22.82
CA GLU A 177 9.78 -20.53 22.02
C GLU A 177 11.29 -20.51 21.84
N ALA A 178 12.04 -20.80 22.90
CA ALA A 178 13.50 -20.84 22.87
C ALA A 178 14.03 -22.01 22.04
N TRP A 179 13.39 -23.18 22.12
CA TRP A 179 13.69 -24.34 21.28
C TRP A 179 13.46 -24.05 19.80
N VAL A 180 12.28 -23.52 19.45
CA VAL A 180 11.95 -23.13 18.08
C VAL A 180 12.91 -22.07 17.57
N SER A 181 13.20 -21.04 18.37
CA SER A 181 14.15 -20.00 18.00
C SER A 181 15.55 -20.56 17.70
N ALA A 182 16.04 -21.49 18.52
CA ALA A 182 17.34 -22.12 18.30
C ALA A 182 17.37 -22.97 17.02
N MET A 183 16.30 -23.72 16.74
CA MET A 183 16.15 -24.51 15.50
C MET A 183 16.06 -23.62 14.25
N VAL A 184 15.28 -22.53 14.32
CA VAL A 184 15.17 -21.51 13.26
C VAL A 184 16.50 -20.81 13.02
N GLN A 185 17.22 -20.46 14.08
CA GLN A 185 18.52 -19.81 13.98
C GLN A 185 19.56 -20.74 13.34
N MET A 186 19.54 -22.03 13.68
CA MET A 186 20.37 -23.06 13.04
C MET A 186 20.10 -23.14 11.52
N LEU A 187 18.84 -23.26 11.13
CA LEU A 187 18.45 -23.30 9.72
C LEU A 187 18.84 -22.01 9.00
N SER A 188 18.59 -20.85 9.61
CA SER A 188 18.98 -19.55 9.07
C SER A 188 20.49 -19.46 8.83
N CYS A 189 21.32 -19.97 9.76
CA CYS A 189 22.77 -20.01 9.58
C CYS A 189 23.20 -20.89 8.40
N PHE A 190 22.54 -22.03 8.21
CA PHE A 190 22.80 -22.90 7.06
C PHE A 190 22.45 -22.19 5.75
N LEU A 191 21.24 -21.65 5.65
CA LEU A 191 20.77 -20.93 4.45
C LEU A 191 21.69 -19.74 4.12
N GLU A 192 22.08 -18.97 5.14
CA GLU A 192 22.95 -17.80 4.99
C GLU A 192 24.33 -18.17 4.42
N LYS A 193 24.91 -19.29 4.88
CA LYS A 193 26.28 -19.69 4.51
C LYS A 193 26.35 -20.51 3.22
N LYS A 194 25.32 -21.31 2.93
CA LYS A 194 25.40 -22.35 1.89
C LYS A 194 24.45 -22.15 0.73
N VAL A 195 23.25 -21.59 0.95
CA VAL A 195 22.20 -21.51 -0.07
C VAL A 195 22.15 -20.12 -0.71
N PHE A 196 21.98 -19.08 0.09
CA PHE A 196 21.80 -17.71 -0.41
C PHE A 196 22.98 -17.17 -1.23
N PRO A 197 24.26 -17.39 -0.88
CA PRO A 197 25.37 -16.84 -1.66
C PRO A 197 25.33 -17.27 -3.13
N GLY A 198 25.19 -18.57 -3.41
CA GLY A 198 25.10 -19.09 -4.78
C GLY A 198 23.81 -18.63 -5.49
N LEU A 199 22.69 -18.60 -4.77
CA LEU A 199 21.42 -18.16 -5.32
C LEU A 199 21.42 -16.68 -5.73
N VAL A 200 22.00 -15.80 -4.89
CA VAL A 200 22.15 -14.37 -5.18
C VAL A 200 23.04 -14.14 -6.41
N GLU A 201 24.11 -14.92 -6.57
CA GLU A 201 24.97 -14.87 -7.75
C GLU A 201 24.20 -15.27 -9.02
N MET A 202 23.46 -16.38 -9.00
CA MET A 202 22.64 -16.81 -10.14
C MET A 202 21.59 -15.76 -10.54
N VAL A 203 20.94 -15.11 -9.56
CA VAL A 203 19.98 -14.04 -9.81
C VAL A 203 20.64 -12.80 -10.41
N LYS A 204 21.84 -12.42 -9.93
CA LYS A 204 22.62 -11.30 -10.48
C LYS A 204 23.04 -11.57 -11.93
N GLU A 205 23.39 -12.81 -12.25
CA GLU A 205 23.70 -13.28 -13.61
C GLU A 205 22.46 -13.38 -14.52
N LYS A 206 21.25 -13.09 -13.99
CA LYS A 206 19.96 -13.15 -14.71
C LYS A 206 19.62 -14.52 -15.28
N LYS A 207 20.12 -15.60 -14.67
CA LYS A 207 19.71 -16.97 -15.01
C LYS A 207 18.24 -17.19 -14.63
N SER A 208 17.45 -17.79 -15.51
CA SER A 208 16.03 -18.07 -15.28
C SER A 208 15.82 -19.03 -14.10
N GLU A 209 16.66 -20.06 -14.01
CA GLU A 209 16.65 -21.06 -12.94
C GLU A 209 16.85 -20.40 -11.56
N GLY A 210 17.75 -19.42 -11.45
CA GLY A 210 17.97 -18.68 -10.20
C GLY A 210 16.74 -17.92 -9.71
N VAL A 211 15.86 -17.48 -10.62
CA VAL A 211 14.62 -16.79 -10.26
C VAL A 211 13.57 -17.77 -9.77
N SER A 212 13.39 -18.92 -10.42
CA SER A 212 12.47 -19.95 -9.96
C SER A 212 12.89 -20.53 -8.61
N SER A 213 14.19 -20.81 -8.43
CA SER A 213 14.73 -21.29 -7.15
C SER A 213 14.59 -20.25 -6.04
N TRP A 214 14.68 -18.96 -6.36
CA TRP A 214 14.43 -17.88 -5.39
C TRP A 214 12.98 -17.91 -4.89
N PHE A 215 12.01 -17.95 -5.81
CA PHE A 215 10.60 -18.01 -5.43
C PHE A 215 10.27 -19.28 -4.63
N HIS A 216 10.75 -20.43 -5.06
CA HIS A 216 10.57 -21.70 -4.35
C HIS A 216 11.12 -21.63 -2.92
N LEU A 217 12.34 -21.11 -2.75
CA LEU A 217 12.95 -20.98 -1.42
C LEU A 217 12.15 -20.05 -0.51
N VAL A 218 11.72 -18.89 -1.02
CA VAL A 218 10.91 -17.94 -0.23
C VAL A 218 9.57 -18.55 0.16
N ASP A 219 8.90 -19.27 -0.75
CA ASP A 219 7.64 -19.97 -0.44
C ASP A 219 7.82 -21.03 0.66
N GLN A 220 8.92 -21.80 0.60
CA GLN A 220 9.27 -22.74 1.66
C GLN A 220 9.54 -22.03 3.00
N MET A 221 10.25 -20.90 3.00
CA MET A 221 10.49 -20.09 4.20
C MET A 221 9.18 -19.59 4.82
N VAL A 222 8.27 -19.02 4.01
CA VAL A 222 6.98 -18.50 4.49
C VAL A 222 6.11 -19.63 5.02
N THR A 223 6.03 -20.75 4.30
CA THR A 223 5.26 -21.93 4.74
C THR A 223 5.80 -22.50 6.04
N PHE A 224 7.12 -22.59 6.17
CA PHE A 224 7.79 -23.06 7.37
C PHE A 224 7.54 -22.13 8.57
N ASP A 225 7.68 -20.81 8.40
CA ASP A 225 7.43 -19.83 9.46
C ASP A 225 5.98 -19.91 9.96
N LYS A 226 5.00 -20.05 9.07
CA LYS A 226 3.58 -20.26 9.44
C LYS A 226 3.38 -21.53 10.27
N ARG A 227 4.04 -22.63 9.89
CA ARG A 227 4.00 -23.90 10.65
C ARG A 227 4.67 -23.78 12.01
N MET A 228 5.80 -23.08 12.11
CA MET A 228 6.48 -22.85 13.39
C MET A 228 5.69 -21.93 14.30
N GLN A 229 5.07 -20.88 13.75
CA GLN A 229 4.24 -19.97 14.53
C GLN A 229 3.00 -20.68 15.07
N THR A 230 2.30 -21.48 14.27
CA THR A 230 1.16 -22.29 14.74
C THR A 230 1.58 -23.32 15.79
N PHE A 231 2.75 -23.93 15.65
CA PHE A 231 3.31 -24.84 16.64
C PHE A 231 3.52 -24.15 18.00
N VAL A 232 4.09 -22.93 18.03
CA VAL A 232 4.31 -22.16 19.26
C VAL A 232 3.01 -21.58 19.85
N SER A 233 2.12 -21.06 19.00
CA SER A 233 0.93 -20.29 19.41
C SER A 233 -0.22 -21.14 19.99
N SER A 234 -0.05 -22.46 20.05
CA SER A 234 -1.02 -23.36 20.68
C SER A 234 -1.19 -23.08 22.18
N ASP A 235 -0.19 -22.46 22.82
CA ASP A 235 -0.17 -22.09 24.23
C ASP A 235 -0.17 -20.57 24.40
N THR A 236 -1.37 -19.98 24.37
CA THR A 236 -1.73 -18.58 24.68
C THR A 236 -0.64 -17.69 25.31
N CYS A 237 0.03 -16.84 24.52
CA CYS A 237 0.52 -15.53 24.99
C CYS A 237 0.71 -14.55 23.81
N LEU A 238 0.33 -13.29 24.03
CA LEU A 238 0.41 -12.20 23.06
C LEU A 238 1.87 -12.00 22.61
N SER A 239 2.16 -12.24 21.33
CA SER A 239 3.50 -12.07 20.78
C SER A 239 3.88 -10.58 20.73
N TYR A 240 4.85 -10.20 21.56
CA TYR A 240 5.52 -8.90 21.51
C TYR A 240 6.42 -8.88 20.26
N GLU A 241 6.45 -7.79 19.47
CA GLU A 241 7.23 -7.68 18.22
C GLU A 241 8.72 -8.05 18.37
N GLY A 242 9.29 -7.94 19.57
CA GLY A 242 10.66 -8.35 19.87
C GLY A 242 10.90 -9.87 19.88
N SER A 243 9.86 -10.69 20.03
CA SER A 243 9.94 -12.16 20.09
C SER A 243 9.94 -12.80 18.69
N SER A 244 9.32 -12.15 17.70
CA SER A 244 9.09 -12.73 16.36
C SER A 244 10.37 -12.91 15.52
N LEU A 245 11.41 -12.09 15.74
CA LEU A 245 12.63 -12.12 14.92
C LEU A 245 13.44 -13.42 15.10
N GLY A 246 13.43 -13.99 16.31
CA GLY A 246 14.16 -15.24 16.62
C GLY A 246 13.48 -16.49 16.06
N MET A 247 12.16 -16.43 15.83
CA MET A 247 11.33 -17.56 15.43
C MET A 247 10.97 -17.56 13.93
N SER A 248 11.45 -16.59 13.16
CA SER A 248 11.18 -16.46 11.73
C SER A 248 12.45 -16.57 10.90
N VAL A 249 12.46 -17.50 9.94
CA VAL A 249 13.53 -17.63 8.93
C VAL A 249 13.53 -16.41 8.00
N MET A 250 12.38 -15.75 7.80
CA MET A 250 12.28 -14.48 7.07
C MET A 250 13.06 -13.33 7.76
N GLY A 251 13.41 -13.49 9.04
CA GLY A 251 14.34 -12.61 9.76
C GLY A 251 15.72 -12.49 9.10
N LEU A 252 16.11 -13.43 8.24
CA LEU A 252 17.34 -13.37 7.47
C LEU A 252 17.41 -12.14 6.55
N PHE A 253 16.29 -11.79 5.90
CA PHE A 253 16.21 -10.58 5.07
C PHE A 253 16.31 -9.30 5.89
N CYS A 254 15.88 -9.34 7.16
CA CYS A 254 16.01 -8.21 8.09
C CYS A 254 17.48 -8.00 8.51
N LYS A 255 18.25 -9.09 8.65
CA LYS A 255 19.69 -9.05 8.98
C LYS A 255 20.56 -8.67 7.77
N ARG A 256 20.09 -8.92 6.54
CA ARG A 256 20.83 -8.74 5.27
C ARG A 256 20.06 -7.85 4.29
N PRO A 257 20.12 -6.51 4.42
CA PRO A 257 19.36 -5.57 3.59
C PRO A 257 19.64 -5.71 2.08
N GLU A 258 20.83 -6.18 1.70
CA GLU A 258 21.20 -6.44 0.31
C GLU A 258 20.41 -7.60 -0.30
N TRP A 259 20.04 -8.60 0.50
CA TRP A 259 19.20 -9.71 0.07
C TRP A 259 17.74 -9.30 -0.01
N LEU A 260 17.25 -8.50 0.94
CA LEU A 260 15.93 -7.88 0.88
C LEU A 260 15.76 -7.06 -0.41
N LYS A 261 16.77 -6.23 -0.74
CA LYS A 261 16.79 -5.46 -1.99
C LYS A 261 16.82 -6.35 -3.24
N THR A 262 17.49 -7.50 -3.17
CA THR A 262 17.55 -8.46 -4.29
C THR A 262 16.19 -9.12 -4.49
N TRP A 263 15.54 -9.57 -3.41
CA TRP A 263 14.19 -10.11 -3.45
C TRP A 263 13.22 -9.12 -4.10
N GLY A 264 13.18 -7.87 -3.61
CA GLY A 264 12.27 -6.87 -4.15
C GLY A 264 12.49 -6.59 -5.64
N LYS A 265 13.74 -6.64 -6.13
CA LYS A 265 14.03 -6.51 -7.57
C LYS A 265 13.51 -7.70 -8.39
N VAL A 266 13.62 -8.91 -7.85
CA VAL A 266 13.13 -10.12 -8.53
C VAL A 266 11.61 -10.08 -8.65
N GLU A 267 10.92 -9.75 -7.55
CA GLU A 267 9.47 -9.60 -7.46
C GLU A 267 8.94 -8.53 -8.41
N LEU A 268 9.53 -7.33 -8.35
CA LEU A 268 9.11 -6.22 -9.17
C LEU A 268 9.29 -6.51 -10.67
N ARG A 269 10.39 -7.19 -11.05
CA ARG A 269 10.63 -7.59 -12.44
C ARG A 269 9.62 -8.63 -12.92
N ASP A 270 9.29 -9.60 -12.07
CA ASP A 270 8.27 -10.60 -12.38
C ASP A 270 6.88 -9.95 -12.54
N ALA A 271 6.49 -9.08 -11.61
CA ALA A 271 5.24 -8.33 -11.66
C ALA A 271 5.14 -7.49 -12.95
N TYR A 272 6.22 -6.78 -13.33
CA TYR A 272 6.25 -6.04 -14.60
C TYR A 272 6.09 -6.93 -15.82
N ARG A 273 6.78 -8.07 -15.87
CA ARG A 273 6.65 -9.03 -16.99
C ARG A 273 5.21 -9.50 -17.13
N LYS A 274 4.65 -10.02 -16.03
CA LYS A 274 3.29 -10.56 -16.01
C LYS A 274 2.25 -9.49 -16.36
N LEU A 275 2.42 -8.27 -15.86
CA LEU A 275 1.52 -7.18 -16.19
C LEU A 275 1.56 -6.82 -17.68
N LYS A 276 2.76 -6.80 -18.28
CA LYS A 276 2.94 -6.51 -19.70
C LYS A 276 2.30 -7.57 -20.60
N GLU A 277 2.17 -8.81 -20.12
CA GLU A 277 1.43 -9.88 -20.78
C GLU A 277 -0.08 -9.70 -20.64
N ASP A 278 -0.56 -9.26 -19.46
CA ASP A 278 -1.99 -9.00 -19.24
C ASP A 278 -2.52 -7.83 -20.06
N ILE A 279 -1.78 -6.72 -20.14
CA ILE A 279 -2.17 -5.54 -20.93
C ILE A 279 -2.28 -5.87 -22.42
N LYS A 280 -1.50 -6.84 -22.92
CA LYS A 280 -1.56 -7.27 -24.33
C LYS A 280 -2.81 -8.06 -24.67
N LYS A 281 -3.60 -8.51 -23.69
CA LYS A 281 -4.84 -9.24 -23.94
C LYS A 281 -5.85 -8.26 -24.54
N GLU A 282 -6.46 -8.64 -25.65
CA GLU A 282 -7.38 -7.80 -26.45
C GLU A 282 -8.51 -7.17 -25.61
N LYS A 283 -8.97 -7.88 -24.57
CA LYS A 283 -10.07 -7.44 -23.68
C LYS A 283 -9.62 -6.71 -22.41
N ALA A 284 -8.32 -6.40 -22.26
CA ALA A 284 -7.81 -5.85 -21.01
C ALA A 284 -8.44 -4.50 -20.63
N TRP A 285 -8.68 -3.66 -21.63
CA TRP A 285 -9.24 -2.31 -21.49
C TRP A 285 -10.74 -2.21 -21.81
N GLU A 286 -11.39 -3.33 -22.12
CA GLU A 286 -12.84 -3.35 -22.29
C GLU A 286 -13.51 -3.16 -20.93
N GLY A 287 -14.34 -2.12 -20.82
CA GLY A 287 -15.21 -1.92 -19.67
C GLY A 287 -16.39 -2.89 -19.68
N THR A 288 -17.01 -3.09 -18.51
CA THR A 288 -18.31 -3.76 -18.42
C THR A 288 -19.34 -2.89 -19.15
N ARG A 289 -19.63 -3.21 -20.41
CA ARG A 289 -20.79 -2.65 -21.12
C ARG A 289 -22.01 -3.26 -20.46
N LEU A 290 -22.52 -2.63 -19.40
CA LEU A 290 -23.80 -3.02 -18.83
C LEU A 290 -24.82 -2.81 -19.96
N GLY A 291 -25.40 -3.91 -20.44
CA GLY A 291 -26.48 -3.86 -21.41
C GLY A 291 -27.62 -3.01 -20.86
N ASN A 292 -28.41 -2.42 -21.76
CA ASN A 292 -29.65 -1.70 -21.47
C ASN A 292 -30.67 -2.59 -20.74
N ASP A 293 -30.44 -2.90 -19.47
CA ASP A 293 -31.46 -3.41 -18.58
C ASP A 293 -31.87 -2.26 -17.67
N ASN A 294 -33.14 -1.91 -17.82
CA ASN A 294 -33.86 -0.89 -17.07
C ASN A 294 -33.67 -1.06 -15.55
N GLU A 295 -32.65 -0.44 -14.95
CA GLU A 295 -32.62 -0.23 -13.51
C GLU A 295 -33.41 1.04 -13.15
N SER A 296 -34.72 0.89 -13.22
CA SER A 296 -35.63 1.70 -12.42
C SER A 296 -35.37 1.45 -10.93
N ASN A 297 -35.02 2.51 -10.20
CA ASN A 297 -35.28 2.66 -8.76
C ASN A 297 -34.80 1.55 -7.80
N SER A 298 -33.50 1.32 -7.67
CA SER A 298 -32.92 0.65 -6.49
C SER A 298 -31.92 1.54 -5.75
N GLN A 299 -32.38 2.74 -5.42
CA GLN A 299 -31.72 3.64 -4.47
C GLN A 299 -31.95 3.12 -3.04
N SER A 300 -31.47 1.92 -2.70
CA SER A 300 -31.39 1.46 -1.31
C SER A 300 -30.39 0.33 -1.15
N ALA A 301 -29.48 0.50 -0.18
CA ALA A 301 -28.41 -0.41 0.25
C ALA A 301 -27.12 -0.40 -0.61
N LYS A 302 -26.42 0.75 -0.61
CA LYS A 302 -24.97 0.77 -0.85
C LYS A 302 -24.29 -0.01 0.28
N TYR A 303 -23.97 -1.27 0.03
CA TYR A 303 -23.09 -2.03 0.90
C TYR A 303 -21.68 -1.39 0.89
N VAL A 304 -20.97 -1.57 2.00
CA VAL A 304 -19.74 -0.87 2.41
C VAL A 304 -18.52 -1.12 1.50
N LEU A 305 -18.65 -1.90 0.42
CA LEU A 305 -17.56 -2.24 -0.49
C LEU A 305 -17.97 -1.95 -1.93
N SER A 306 -17.49 -0.83 -2.47
CA SER A 306 -17.66 -0.51 -3.90
C SER A 306 -16.88 -1.51 -4.76
N THR A 307 -17.53 -2.06 -5.78
CA THR A 307 -16.91 -3.00 -6.72
C THR A 307 -16.34 -2.28 -7.94
N ARG A 308 -15.55 -2.98 -8.75
CA ARG A 308 -15.01 -2.47 -10.01
C ARG A 308 -16.11 -1.96 -10.96
N GLU A 309 -17.25 -2.66 -11.01
CA GLU A 309 -18.40 -2.31 -11.85
C GLU A 309 -19.01 -0.96 -11.43
N ASP A 310 -19.06 -0.66 -10.14
CA ASP A 310 -19.57 0.63 -9.63
C ASP A 310 -18.78 1.83 -10.18
N TYR A 311 -17.50 1.61 -10.49
CA TYR A 311 -16.60 2.59 -11.10
C TYR A 311 -16.50 2.48 -12.61
N LYS A 312 -17.21 1.54 -13.25
CA LYS A 312 -17.09 1.25 -14.69
C LYS A 312 -15.63 1.00 -15.12
N ALA A 313 -14.82 0.46 -14.22
CA ALA A 313 -13.40 0.24 -14.48
C ALA A 313 -13.19 -1.04 -15.32
N PRO A 314 -12.21 -1.04 -16.26
CA PRO A 314 -11.89 -2.20 -17.08
C PRO A 314 -11.27 -3.36 -16.28
N PHE A 315 -11.23 -4.56 -16.86
CA PHE A 315 -10.67 -5.77 -16.21
C PHE A 315 -9.20 -5.61 -15.79
N VAL A 316 -8.41 -4.84 -16.54
CA VAL A 316 -7.01 -4.59 -16.19
C VAL A 316 -6.86 -3.91 -14.83
N ALA A 317 -7.86 -3.14 -14.39
CA ALA A 317 -7.82 -2.43 -13.10
C ALA A 317 -7.73 -3.41 -11.92
N GLU A 318 -8.51 -4.51 -11.96
CA GLU A 318 -8.46 -5.57 -10.95
C GLU A 318 -7.12 -6.32 -10.98
N THR A 319 -6.58 -6.49 -12.18
CA THR A 319 -5.25 -7.10 -12.34
C THR A 319 -4.15 -6.22 -11.75
N PHE A 320 -4.23 -4.89 -11.91
CA PHE A 320 -3.31 -3.95 -11.27
C PHE A 320 -3.37 -4.07 -9.74
N LEU A 321 -4.57 -4.09 -9.16
CA LEU A 321 -4.75 -4.21 -7.70
C LEU A 321 -4.29 -5.56 -7.17
N SER A 322 -4.73 -6.66 -7.78
CA SER A 322 -4.35 -8.02 -7.38
C SER A 322 -2.84 -8.18 -7.34
N ARG A 323 -2.13 -7.70 -8.37
CA ARG A 323 -0.66 -7.75 -8.42
C ARG A 323 0.00 -6.85 -7.38
N THR A 324 -0.53 -5.65 -7.18
CA THR A 324 -0.03 -4.74 -6.14
C THR A 324 -0.19 -5.37 -4.76
N TRP A 325 -1.34 -5.98 -4.50
CA TRP A 325 -1.63 -6.66 -3.25
C TRP A 325 -0.73 -7.87 -3.03
N THR A 326 -0.45 -8.69 -4.05
CA THR A 326 0.51 -9.80 -3.93
C THR A 326 1.90 -9.30 -3.48
N LEU A 327 2.38 -8.18 -4.03
CA LEU A 327 3.66 -7.59 -3.61
C LEU A 327 3.63 -7.08 -2.17
N ILE A 328 2.49 -6.54 -1.73
CA ILE A 328 2.25 -6.13 -0.34
C ILE A 328 2.28 -7.35 0.57
N ASP A 329 1.46 -8.36 0.27
CA ASP A 329 1.31 -9.60 1.05
C ASP A 329 2.66 -10.29 1.27
N HIS A 330 3.47 -10.39 0.21
CA HIS A 330 4.85 -10.88 0.32
C HIS A 330 5.68 -10.03 1.28
N GLY A 331 5.58 -8.70 1.22
CA GLY A 331 6.22 -7.81 2.17
C GLY A 331 5.77 -8.03 3.62
N LEU A 332 4.48 -8.28 3.85
CA LEU A 332 3.90 -8.52 5.18
C LEU A 332 4.44 -9.79 5.86
N THR A 333 4.96 -10.75 5.09
CA THR A 333 5.60 -11.96 5.65
C THR A 333 6.89 -11.68 6.42
N LEU A 334 7.48 -10.48 6.28
CA LEU A 334 8.67 -10.11 7.05
C LEU A 334 8.29 -9.92 8.53
N PRO A 335 9.16 -10.29 9.49
CA PRO A 335 8.81 -10.25 10.91
C PRO A 335 8.85 -8.84 11.53
N THR A 336 9.48 -7.85 10.88
CA THR A 336 9.70 -6.51 11.45
C THR A 336 9.20 -5.39 10.55
N VAL A 337 8.61 -4.36 11.16
CA VAL A 337 7.92 -3.26 10.47
C VAL A 337 8.83 -2.48 9.52
N LEU A 338 10.07 -2.16 9.91
CA LEU A 338 10.96 -1.38 9.04
C LEU A 338 11.36 -2.10 7.74
N PRO A 339 11.81 -3.36 7.74
CA PRO A 339 11.97 -4.16 6.52
C PRO A 339 10.69 -4.32 5.70
N ARG A 340 9.51 -4.47 6.34
CA ARG A 340 8.22 -4.49 5.62
C ARG A 340 8.04 -3.21 4.81
N ILE A 341 8.17 -2.04 5.46
CA ILE A 341 8.08 -0.72 4.81
C ILE A 341 9.07 -0.61 3.65
N GLN A 342 10.35 -0.92 3.90
CA GLN A 342 11.39 -0.85 2.88
C GLN A 342 11.08 -1.72 1.66
N PHE A 343 10.57 -2.93 1.90
CA PHE A 343 10.18 -3.85 0.84
C PHE A 343 9.00 -3.33 0.04
N VAL A 344 7.88 -3.00 0.72
CA VAL A 344 6.64 -2.52 0.08
C VAL A 344 6.90 -1.25 -0.74
N ARG A 345 7.69 -0.30 -0.21
CA ARG A 345 8.13 0.91 -0.93
C ARG A 345 9.01 0.57 -2.15
N ALA A 346 9.87 -0.44 -2.04
CA ALA A 346 10.74 -0.86 -3.12
C ALA A 346 10.04 -1.70 -4.20
N THR A 347 8.86 -2.26 -3.91
CA THR A 347 8.10 -3.15 -4.80
C THR A 347 6.75 -2.54 -5.17
N ALA A 348 5.73 -2.70 -4.32
CA ALA A 348 4.34 -2.34 -4.57
C ALA A 348 4.19 -0.86 -4.96
N THR A 349 4.82 0.06 -4.22
CA THR A 349 4.80 1.49 -4.55
C THR A 349 5.39 1.76 -5.94
N LYS A 350 6.56 1.20 -6.25
CA LYS A 350 7.17 1.38 -7.58
C LYS A 350 6.32 0.76 -8.69
N PHE A 351 5.65 -0.36 -8.39
CA PHE A 351 4.72 -0.99 -9.31
C PHE A 351 3.49 -0.11 -9.57
N LEU A 352 2.92 0.53 -8.55
CA LEU A 352 1.85 1.53 -8.71
C LEU A 352 2.29 2.69 -9.61
N TRP A 353 3.49 3.24 -9.40
CA TRP A 353 4.03 4.30 -10.28
C TRP A 353 4.17 3.85 -11.74
N TYR A 354 4.53 2.58 -11.97
CA TYR A 354 4.53 2.01 -13.31
C TYR A 354 3.11 1.89 -13.88
N VAL A 355 2.13 1.48 -13.07
CA VAL A 355 0.72 1.46 -13.46
C VAL A 355 0.26 2.86 -13.85
N PHE A 356 0.56 3.89 -13.06
CA PHE A 356 0.17 5.28 -13.37
C PHE A 356 0.77 5.75 -14.69
N LYS A 357 2.03 5.40 -14.96
CA LYS A 357 2.66 5.65 -16.26
C LYS A 357 1.94 4.92 -17.40
N THR A 358 1.51 3.68 -17.18
CA THR A 358 0.70 2.94 -18.16
C THR A 358 -0.64 3.62 -18.39
N LEU A 359 -1.35 4.08 -17.34
CA LEU A 359 -2.62 4.80 -17.49
C LEU A 359 -2.43 6.07 -18.33
N LEU A 360 -1.39 6.85 -18.03
CA LEU A 360 -1.05 8.06 -18.78
C LEU A 360 -0.72 7.76 -20.24
N LEU A 361 0.03 6.69 -20.52
CA LEU A 361 0.32 6.28 -21.90
C LEU A 361 -0.94 5.84 -22.63
N GLU A 362 -1.86 5.15 -21.94
CA GLU A 362 -3.12 4.73 -22.55
C GLU A 362 -4.02 5.91 -22.85
N PHE A 363 -4.14 6.87 -21.94
CA PHE A 363 -4.87 8.11 -22.18
C PHE A 363 -4.26 8.91 -23.33
N LYS A 364 -2.93 9.04 -23.42
CA LYS A 364 -2.27 9.78 -24.51
C LYS A 364 -2.39 9.13 -25.89
N LYS A 365 -2.81 7.86 -25.99
CA LYS A 365 -3.10 7.24 -27.29
C LYS A 365 -4.41 7.72 -27.88
N THR A 366 -5.33 8.21 -27.05
CA THR A 366 -6.61 8.72 -27.53
C THR A 366 -6.38 10.06 -28.20
N ASP A 367 -6.58 10.11 -29.51
CA ASP A 367 -6.51 11.36 -30.25
C ASP A 367 -7.82 12.12 -30.08
N LEU A 368 -7.84 13.04 -29.13
CA LEU A 368 -8.99 13.93 -28.90
C LEU A 368 -9.06 15.06 -29.94
N SER A 369 -8.07 15.20 -30.84
CA SER A 369 -8.06 16.24 -31.87
C SER A 369 -8.75 15.85 -33.17
N ASP A 370 -9.04 14.54 -33.36
CA ASP A 370 -9.80 14.05 -34.50
C ASP A 370 -11.31 14.12 -34.25
N TYR A 371 -11.94 15.17 -34.79
CA TYR A 371 -13.38 15.39 -34.70
C TYR A 371 -14.23 14.37 -35.47
N SER A 372 -13.64 13.58 -36.38
CA SER A 372 -14.38 12.60 -37.18
C SER A 372 -14.73 11.32 -36.40
N SER A 373 -13.98 11.03 -35.32
CA SER A 373 -14.14 9.85 -34.46
C SER A 373 -14.23 10.20 -32.97
N PHE A 374 -14.60 11.45 -32.67
CA PHE A 374 -14.50 12.02 -31.32
C PHE A 374 -15.25 11.20 -30.24
N GLU A 375 -16.44 10.69 -30.55
CA GLU A 375 -17.22 9.84 -29.65
C GLU A 375 -16.45 8.56 -29.24
N ASP A 376 -15.77 7.90 -30.19
CA ASP A 376 -14.96 6.71 -29.92
C ASP A 376 -13.72 7.06 -29.08
N SER A 377 -13.09 8.21 -29.34
CA SER A 377 -11.97 8.73 -28.55
C SER A 377 -12.39 9.02 -27.10
N LEU A 378 -13.60 9.57 -26.86
CA LEU A 378 -14.14 9.79 -25.52
C LEU A 378 -14.38 8.47 -24.76
N VAL A 379 -14.88 7.43 -25.44
CA VAL A 379 -15.03 6.09 -24.84
C VAL A 379 -13.69 5.53 -24.40
N GLN A 380 -12.66 5.65 -25.27
CA GLN A 380 -11.31 5.17 -24.94
C GLN A 380 -10.70 5.94 -23.77
N ALA A 381 -10.92 7.26 -23.70
CA ALA A 381 -10.43 8.12 -22.62
C ALA A 381 -11.05 7.79 -21.25
N CYS A 382 -12.29 7.27 -21.23
CA CYS A 382 -12.97 6.87 -19.99
C CYS A 382 -12.27 5.70 -19.27
N GLY A 383 -11.64 4.77 -20.00
CA GLY A 383 -11.01 3.57 -19.43
C GLY A 383 -9.91 3.90 -18.39
N PRO A 384 -8.90 4.71 -18.75
CA PRO A 384 -7.88 5.19 -17.81
C PRO A 384 -8.44 6.00 -16.65
N ILE A 385 -9.42 6.87 -16.88
CA ILE A 385 -10.07 7.71 -15.83
C ILE A 385 -10.77 6.82 -14.80
N ASN A 386 -11.64 5.91 -15.25
CA ASN A 386 -12.35 4.97 -14.38
C ASN A 386 -11.39 4.07 -13.60
N THR A 387 -10.30 3.65 -14.26
CA THR A 387 -9.25 2.87 -13.60
C THR A 387 -8.58 3.68 -12.49
N ALA A 388 -8.16 4.93 -12.76
CA ALA A 388 -7.54 5.78 -11.77
C ALA A 388 -8.44 6.01 -10.55
N ARG A 389 -9.73 6.27 -10.79
CA ARG A 389 -10.72 6.43 -9.71
C ARG A 389 -10.92 5.16 -8.89
N TYR A 390 -10.97 3.99 -9.53
CA TYR A 390 -11.09 2.72 -8.82
C TYR A 390 -9.85 2.42 -7.97
N LEU A 391 -8.64 2.64 -8.52
CA LEU A 391 -7.39 2.50 -7.79
C LEU A 391 -7.33 3.46 -6.60
N GLU A 392 -7.76 4.71 -6.78
CA GLU A 392 -7.82 5.72 -5.72
C GLU A 392 -8.71 5.26 -4.56
N SER A 393 -9.92 4.76 -4.85
CA SER A 393 -10.81 4.19 -3.84
C SER A 393 -10.16 3.05 -3.06
N LYS A 394 -9.53 2.10 -3.76
CA LYS A 394 -8.94 0.91 -3.13
C LYS A 394 -7.69 1.22 -2.32
N LEU A 395 -6.86 2.17 -2.77
CA LEU A 395 -5.71 2.63 -2.00
C LEU A 395 -6.13 3.39 -0.74
N ARG A 396 -7.26 4.12 -0.76
CA ARG A 396 -7.84 4.70 0.47
C ARG A 396 -8.30 3.61 1.44
N GLU A 397 -9.06 2.63 0.94
CA GLU A 397 -9.50 1.48 1.75
C GLU A 397 -8.31 0.76 2.41
N TRP A 398 -7.22 0.51 1.68
CA TRP A 398 -6.01 -0.09 2.25
C TRP A 398 -5.31 0.84 3.25
N SER A 399 -5.34 2.15 3.04
CA SER A 399 -4.70 3.11 3.95
C SER A 399 -5.37 3.15 5.33
N ASP A 400 -6.62 2.71 5.43
CA ASP A 400 -7.38 2.62 6.69
C ASP A 400 -7.14 1.29 7.45
N ASP A 401 -6.45 0.32 6.85
CA ASP A 401 -6.09 -0.93 7.52
C ASP A 401 -4.96 -0.69 8.55
N LEU A 402 -5.13 -1.27 9.74
CA LEU A 402 -4.23 -1.13 10.89
C LEU A 402 -2.77 -1.38 10.52
N VAL A 403 -2.51 -2.37 9.66
CA VAL A 403 -1.15 -2.73 9.24
C VAL A 403 -0.45 -1.56 8.55
N PHE A 404 -1.17 -0.79 7.72
CA PHE A 404 -0.59 0.36 7.02
C PHE A 404 -0.53 1.60 7.90
N ILE A 405 -1.45 1.75 8.86
CA ILE A 405 -1.39 2.82 9.86
C ILE A 405 -0.12 2.65 10.72
N GLU A 406 0.14 1.44 11.22
CA GLU A 406 1.35 1.11 11.98
C GLU A 406 2.63 1.34 11.15
N MET A 407 2.62 0.92 9.88
CA MET A 407 3.75 1.17 8.97
C MET A 407 3.99 2.66 8.73
N TRP A 408 2.92 3.45 8.57
CA TRP A 408 3.01 4.89 8.37
C TRP A 408 3.57 5.60 9.61
N GLU A 409 3.09 5.24 10.81
CA GLU A 409 3.61 5.77 12.06
C GLU A 409 5.09 5.42 12.26
N ALA A 410 5.47 4.16 12.01
CA ALA A 410 6.87 3.75 12.08
C ALA A 410 7.75 4.47 11.04
N GLU A 411 7.26 4.71 9.83
CA GLU A 411 8.00 5.43 8.79
C GLU A 411 8.21 6.91 9.13
N THR A 412 7.17 7.59 9.65
CA THR A 412 7.22 9.01 10.03
C THR A 412 8.10 9.26 11.25
N ASN A 413 8.12 8.34 12.22
CA ASN A 413 9.04 8.40 13.35
C ASN A 413 10.52 8.31 12.94
N VAL A 414 10.82 7.67 11.80
CA VAL A 414 12.19 7.54 11.27
C VAL A 414 12.56 8.69 10.32
N LYS A 415 11.60 9.20 9.54
CA LYS A 415 11.80 10.31 8.60
C LYS A 415 11.36 11.63 9.23
N VAL A 416 12.32 12.41 9.75
CA VAL A 416 12.10 13.75 10.32
C VAL A 416 11.48 14.75 9.31
N GLU A 417 11.62 14.49 8.01
CA GLU A 417 10.90 15.20 6.96
C GLU A 417 9.55 14.50 6.68
N VAL A 418 8.52 14.98 7.36
CA VAL A 418 7.13 14.55 7.18
C VAL A 418 6.70 14.85 5.74
N SER A 419 6.60 13.83 4.88
CA SER A 419 5.84 14.00 3.65
C SER A 419 4.37 14.26 4.05
N CYS A 420 3.83 15.40 3.63
CA CYS A 420 2.57 15.99 4.10
C CYS A 420 1.32 15.23 3.63
N HIS A 421 1.37 13.90 3.52
CA HIS A 421 0.33 13.13 2.84
C HIS A 421 -0.37 12.10 3.73
N GLY A 422 -0.49 12.37 5.03
CA GLY A 422 -1.53 11.84 5.94
C GLY A 422 -1.68 10.31 6.13
N CYS A 423 -1.07 9.47 5.30
CA CYS A 423 -1.23 8.01 5.26
C CYS A 423 -0.10 7.37 4.43
N PHE A 424 0.01 6.03 4.48
CA PHE A 424 1.07 5.29 3.82
C PHE A 424 1.12 5.51 2.29
N PHE A 425 -0.01 5.46 1.58
CA PHE A 425 -0.07 5.64 0.11
C PHE A 425 -0.32 7.09 -0.33
N GLY A 426 0.01 8.07 0.52
CA GLY A 426 -0.38 9.46 0.33
C GLY A 426 0.12 10.12 -0.96
N GLU A 427 1.37 9.85 -1.36
CA GLU A 427 1.95 10.37 -2.62
C GLU A 427 1.26 9.76 -3.84
N GLU A 428 0.99 8.45 -3.79
CA GLU A 428 0.32 7.73 -4.87
C GLU A 428 -1.13 8.19 -5.04
N LEU A 429 -1.86 8.38 -3.93
CA LEU A 429 -3.22 8.91 -3.93
C LEU A 429 -3.29 10.32 -4.52
N LYS A 430 -2.37 11.20 -4.12
CA LYS A 430 -2.29 12.55 -4.68
C LYS A 430 -2.04 12.52 -6.18
N SER A 431 -1.11 11.70 -6.65
CA SER A 431 -0.82 11.58 -8.08
C SER A 431 -2.01 11.07 -8.89
N LEU A 432 -2.81 10.13 -8.35
CA LEU A 432 -4.01 9.65 -9.02
C LEU A 432 -5.06 10.76 -9.18
N VAL A 433 -5.29 11.54 -8.12
CA VAL A 433 -6.22 12.69 -8.17
C VAL A 433 -5.74 13.75 -9.16
N GLU A 434 -4.44 14.03 -9.22
CA GLU A 434 -3.86 14.96 -10.18
C GLU A 434 -4.02 14.48 -11.63
N LEU A 435 -3.75 13.20 -11.91
CA LEU A 435 -3.94 12.62 -13.24
C LEU A 435 -5.40 12.74 -13.69
N GLU A 436 -6.32 12.35 -12.83
CA GLU A 436 -7.76 12.40 -13.10
C GLU A 436 -8.23 13.84 -13.38
N THR A 437 -7.84 14.79 -12.53
CA THR A 437 -8.19 16.21 -12.70
C THR A 437 -7.67 16.74 -14.05
N ASN A 438 -6.42 16.42 -14.40
CA ASN A 438 -5.83 16.85 -15.66
C ASN A 438 -6.56 16.27 -16.87
N TRP A 439 -6.91 14.98 -16.84
CA TRP A 439 -7.62 14.31 -17.93
C TRP A 439 -9.04 14.84 -18.12
N LEU A 440 -9.77 15.11 -17.03
CA LEU A 440 -11.10 15.73 -17.10
C LEU A 440 -11.01 17.14 -17.71
N MET A 441 -10.03 17.94 -17.30
CA MET A 441 -9.81 19.27 -17.85
C MET A 441 -9.44 19.25 -19.34
N GLU A 442 -8.68 18.24 -19.78
CA GLU A 442 -8.35 18.07 -21.21
C GLU A 442 -9.61 17.78 -22.04
N ILE A 443 -10.47 16.86 -21.59
CA ILE A 443 -11.77 16.58 -22.25
C ILE A 443 -12.64 17.84 -22.30
N ILE A 444 -12.79 18.54 -21.16
CA ILE A 444 -13.57 19.79 -21.09
C ILE A 444 -13.04 20.82 -22.09
N THR A 445 -11.72 20.98 -22.14
CA THR A 445 -11.07 21.92 -23.04
C THR A 445 -11.39 21.59 -24.49
N VAL A 446 -11.28 20.32 -24.89
CA VAL A 446 -11.58 19.89 -26.26
C VAL A 446 -13.06 20.08 -26.61
N CYS A 447 -13.99 19.70 -25.73
CA CYS A 447 -15.42 19.94 -25.93
C CYS A 447 -15.74 21.44 -26.12
N LEU A 448 -15.11 22.33 -25.34
CA LEU A 448 -15.28 23.78 -25.48
C LEU A 448 -14.71 24.31 -26.81
N HIS A 449 -13.56 23.81 -27.26
CA HIS A 449 -12.97 24.19 -28.55
C HIS A 449 -13.83 23.69 -29.72
N GLN A 450 -14.37 22.47 -29.64
CA GLN A 450 -15.29 21.94 -30.64
C GLN A 450 -16.56 22.78 -30.72
N PHE A 451 -17.13 23.13 -29.57
CA PHE A 451 -18.27 24.02 -29.48
C PHE A 451 -17.98 25.37 -30.16
N ASP A 452 -16.85 26.02 -29.83
CA ASP A 452 -16.44 27.29 -30.48
C ASP A 452 -16.20 27.15 -31.97
N ASN A 453 -15.61 26.05 -32.46
CA ASN A 453 -15.40 25.83 -33.89
C ASN A 453 -16.72 25.69 -34.66
N LEU A 454 -17.73 25.06 -34.07
CA LEU A 454 -19.03 24.82 -34.70
C LEU A 454 -19.92 26.08 -34.68
N CYS A 455 -19.90 26.86 -33.60
CA CYS A 455 -20.71 28.07 -33.49
C CYS A 455 -19.95 29.38 -33.76
N GLY A 456 -18.63 29.37 -33.92
CA GLY A 456 -17.79 30.56 -33.99
C GLY A 456 -18.09 31.45 -35.18
N ASP A 457 -18.28 30.86 -36.37
CA ASP A 457 -18.62 31.59 -37.60
C ASP A 457 -20.02 32.23 -37.53
N HIS A 458 -20.93 31.66 -36.75
CA HIS A 458 -22.28 32.19 -36.54
C HIS A 458 -22.28 33.52 -35.76
N PHE A 459 -21.35 33.70 -34.83
CA PHE A 459 -21.18 34.97 -34.11
C PHE A 459 -20.39 36.04 -34.91
N HIS A 460 -19.79 35.67 -36.05
CA HIS A 460 -18.94 36.56 -36.86
C HIS A 460 -19.53 36.94 -38.24
N ASN A 461 -20.37 36.12 -38.85
CA ASN A 461 -20.92 36.38 -40.19
C ASN A 461 -22.30 37.03 -40.17
N ASN A 462 -22.31 38.35 -40.42
CA ASN A 462 -23.45 39.28 -40.46
C ASN A 462 -24.39 39.13 -41.67
N VAL A 463 -24.50 37.96 -42.32
CA VAL A 463 -25.12 37.88 -43.64
C VAL A 463 -26.10 36.74 -43.73
N GLU A 464 -27.32 36.95 -43.24
CA GLU A 464 -28.52 36.78 -44.06
C GLU A 464 -29.74 37.39 -43.32
N PRO A 465 -30.76 37.89 -44.03
CA PRO A 465 -31.98 38.41 -43.43
C PRO A 465 -32.94 37.24 -43.14
N TRP A 466 -33.37 37.04 -41.89
CA TRP A 466 -34.16 35.84 -41.56
C TRP A 466 -35.39 36.11 -40.70
N GLU A 467 -36.46 35.41 -41.05
CA GLU A 467 -37.83 35.54 -40.54
C GLU A 467 -38.28 34.37 -39.63
N GLU A 468 -37.38 33.48 -39.18
CA GLU A 468 -37.77 32.26 -38.44
C GLU A 468 -37.37 32.25 -36.94
N GLU A 469 -38.23 31.66 -36.09
CA GLU A 469 -38.14 31.58 -34.62
C GLU A 469 -37.28 30.40 -34.11
N ASP A 470 -36.53 29.73 -34.99
CA ASP A 470 -35.79 28.49 -34.67
C ASP A 470 -34.35 28.73 -34.20
N VAL A 471 -33.80 27.75 -33.47
CA VAL A 471 -32.40 27.71 -33.00
C VAL A 471 -31.46 27.90 -34.19
N SER A 472 -30.43 28.73 -34.03
CA SER A 472 -29.51 29.01 -35.12
C SER A 472 -28.76 27.76 -35.59
N GLN A 473 -28.61 27.57 -36.91
CA GLN A 473 -28.05 26.33 -37.47
C GLN A 473 -26.69 25.95 -36.88
N GLY A 474 -25.74 26.89 -36.77
CA GLY A 474 -24.42 26.63 -36.18
C GLY A 474 -24.47 26.31 -34.68
N VAL A 475 -25.40 26.92 -33.92
CA VAL A 475 -25.61 26.58 -32.51
C VAL A 475 -26.34 25.25 -32.37
N ALA A 476 -27.31 24.94 -33.23
CA ALA A 476 -28.01 23.66 -33.24
C ALA A 476 -27.06 22.49 -33.50
N GLU A 477 -26.13 22.63 -34.45
CA GLU A 477 -25.08 21.65 -34.73
C GLU A 477 -24.12 21.49 -33.53
N ALA A 478 -23.69 22.59 -32.90
CA ALA A 478 -22.85 22.57 -31.71
C ALA A 478 -23.55 21.92 -30.50
N LEU A 479 -24.83 22.23 -30.28
CA LEU A 479 -25.64 21.68 -29.20
C LEU A 479 -25.92 20.19 -29.40
N ASP A 480 -26.15 19.75 -30.64
CA ASP A 480 -26.33 18.33 -30.93
C ASP A 480 -25.04 17.53 -30.72
N SER A 481 -23.88 18.07 -31.13
CA SER A 481 -22.56 17.48 -30.84
C SER A 481 -22.36 17.33 -29.33
N LEU A 482 -22.53 18.42 -28.58
CA LEU A 482 -22.40 18.45 -27.13
C LEU A 482 -23.33 17.44 -26.44
N ARG A 483 -24.56 17.32 -26.92
CA ARG A 483 -25.54 16.34 -26.40
C ARG A 483 -25.05 14.90 -26.59
N ARG A 484 -24.50 14.56 -27.76
CA ARG A 484 -23.96 13.22 -28.04
C ARG A 484 -22.73 12.92 -27.17
N GLU A 485 -21.81 13.88 -27.08
CA GLU A 485 -20.60 13.77 -26.25
C GLU A 485 -20.95 13.52 -24.78
N LEU A 486 -21.87 14.30 -24.21
CA LEU A 486 -22.33 14.12 -22.83
C LEU A 486 -23.05 12.79 -22.62
N ALA A 487 -23.81 12.30 -23.60
CA ALA A 487 -24.45 11.00 -23.52
C ALA A 487 -23.42 9.85 -23.51
N VAL A 488 -22.41 9.92 -24.37
CA VAL A 488 -21.30 8.95 -24.41
C VAL A 488 -20.53 8.96 -23.09
N LEU A 489 -20.20 10.14 -22.57
CA LEU A 489 -19.50 10.29 -21.29
C LEU A 489 -20.34 9.76 -20.12
N GLN A 490 -21.65 10.05 -20.09
CA GLN A 490 -22.54 9.54 -19.04
C GLN A 490 -22.57 8.00 -19.02
N LEU A 491 -22.58 7.37 -20.19
CA LEU A 491 -22.63 5.92 -20.33
C LEU A 491 -21.31 5.26 -19.89
N ASN A 492 -20.16 5.84 -20.25
CA ASN A 492 -18.87 5.19 -20.08
C ASN A 492 -18.07 5.65 -18.85
N MET A 493 -18.21 6.90 -18.43
CA MET A 493 -17.48 7.45 -17.28
C MET A 493 -18.19 7.12 -15.97
N ASN A 494 -17.42 6.94 -14.90
CA ASN A 494 -17.99 6.78 -13.56
C ASN A 494 -18.78 8.02 -13.13
N ARG A 495 -19.74 7.81 -12.23
CA ARG A 495 -20.73 8.84 -11.88
C ARG A 495 -20.12 10.10 -11.30
N LYS A 496 -19.10 9.97 -10.44
CA LYS A 496 -18.51 11.14 -9.76
C LYS A 496 -17.81 12.02 -10.78
N ASP A 497 -16.97 11.42 -11.61
CA ASP A 497 -16.14 12.15 -12.57
C ASP A 497 -17.01 12.75 -13.68
N PHE A 498 -18.05 12.04 -14.11
CA PHE A 498 -19.06 12.60 -15.02
C PHE A 498 -19.72 13.85 -14.43
N LEU A 499 -20.15 13.79 -13.16
CA LEU A 499 -20.80 14.93 -12.50
C LEU A 499 -19.87 16.13 -12.40
N ASP A 500 -18.60 15.91 -12.07
CA ASP A 500 -17.61 16.98 -11.99
C ASP A 500 -17.29 17.53 -13.39
N LEU A 501 -17.18 16.66 -14.41
CA LEU A 501 -16.91 17.06 -15.80
C LEU A 501 -18.01 17.97 -16.36
N TRP A 502 -19.28 17.54 -16.35
CA TRP A 502 -20.32 18.32 -17.01
C TRP A 502 -20.58 19.65 -16.29
N ARG A 503 -20.39 19.73 -14.97
CA ARG A 503 -20.53 20.98 -14.20
C ARG A 503 -19.47 22.01 -14.59
N ASN A 504 -18.21 21.58 -14.69
CA ASN A 504 -17.12 22.45 -15.13
C ASN A 504 -17.28 22.82 -16.62
N LEU A 505 -17.80 21.91 -17.45
CA LEU A 505 -18.13 22.22 -18.84
C LEU A 505 -19.23 23.29 -18.95
N ALA A 506 -20.30 23.19 -18.14
CA ALA A 506 -21.36 24.19 -18.08
C ALA A 506 -20.83 25.56 -17.63
N GLU A 507 -19.92 25.62 -16.66
CA GLU A 507 -19.26 26.86 -16.24
C GLU A 507 -18.42 27.47 -17.38
N GLY A 508 -17.66 26.64 -18.11
CA GLY A 508 -16.91 27.07 -19.28
C GLY A 508 -17.80 27.63 -20.40
N LEU A 509 -18.93 26.97 -20.67
CA LEU A 509 -19.92 27.41 -21.66
C LEU A 509 -20.62 28.71 -21.22
N ASP A 510 -20.98 28.86 -19.94
CA ASP A 510 -21.55 30.11 -19.39
C ASP A 510 -20.60 31.30 -19.61
N HIS A 511 -19.30 31.08 -19.36
CA HIS A 511 -18.29 32.08 -19.62
C HIS A 511 -18.18 32.41 -21.12
N TYR A 512 -18.05 31.38 -21.96
CA TYR A 512 -17.89 31.51 -23.41
C TYR A 512 -19.07 32.26 -24.06
N VAL A 513 -20.30 31.80 -23.82
CA VAL A 513 -21.53 32.38 -24.40
C VAL A 513 -21.71 33.81 -23.93
N SER A 514 -21.46 34.09 -22.64
CA SER A 514 -21.50 35.45 -22.11
C SER A 514 -20.50 36.37 -22.81
N CYS A 515 -19.27 35.92 -23.04
CA CYS A 515 -18.25 36.70 -23.73
C CYS A 515 -18.63 36.98 -25.19
N LYS A 516 -19.13 35.97 -25.93
CA LYS A 516 -19.57 36.15 -27.33
C LYS A 516 -20.77 37.10 -27.45
N PHE A 517 -21.72 37.05 -26.52
CA PHE A 517 -22.85 37.99 -26.49
C PHE A 517 -22.40 39.46 -26.42
N PHE A 518 -21.44 39.78 -25.56
CA PHE A 518 -20.93 41.16 -25.41
C PHE A 518 -19.92 41.57 -26.50
N ALA A 519 -19.38 40.63 -27.26
CA ALA A 519 -18.51 40.90 -28.39
C ALA A 519 -19.27 41.16 -29.71
N GLY A 520 -20.53 40.73 -29.82
CA GLY A 520 -21.37 40.89 -31.01
C GLY A 520 -22.04 42.26 -31.17
N GLU A 521 -22.55 42.55 -32.37
CA GLU A 521 -23.26 43.80 -32.68
C GLU A 521 -24.72 43.81 -32.16
N ALA A 522 -25.11 44.92 -31.51
CA ALA A 522 -26.20 44.98 -30.54
C ALA A 522 -27.65 44.90 -31.06
N VAL A 523 -27.94 45.02 -32.36
CA VAL A 523 -29.34 45.31 -32.79
C VAL A 523 -30.07 44.09 -33.36
N LEU A 524 -29.37 42.99 -33.67
CA LEU A 524 -29.91 41.83 -34.41
C LEU A 524 -30.09 40.54 -33.57
N LEU A 525 -29.72 40.52 -32.28
CA LEU A 525 -29.47 39.27 -31.52
C LEU A 525 -30.41 38.98 -30.32
N ARG A 526 -31.36 39.86 -29.95
CA ARG A 526 -32.14 39.71 -28.69
C ARG A 526 -32.99 38.43 -28.63
N ARG A 527 -33.87 38.20 -29.61
CA ARG A 527 -34.77 37.03 -29.59
C ARG A 527 -34.04 35.71 -29.89
N ARG A 528 -32.99 35.77 -30.70
CA ARG A 528 -32.19 34.59 -31.07
C ARG A 528 -31.34 34.09 -29.91
N PHE A 529 -30.74 35.01 -29.14
CA PHE A 529 -29.99 34.66 -27.95
C PHE A 529 -30.88 34.02 -26.87
N GLU A 530 -32.14 34.47 -26.73
CA GLU A 530 -33.10 33.84 -25.81
C GLU A 530 -33.35 32.37 -26.19
N VAL A 531 -33.66 32.10 -27.46
CA VAL A 531 -33.90 30.73 -27.97
C VAL A 531 -32.64 29.86 -27.89
N ASP A 532 -31.48 30.36 -28.33
CA ASP A 532 -30.21 29.63 -28.32
C ASP A 532 -29.73 29.34 -26.88
N ALA A 533 -29.90 30.26 -25.94
CA ALA A 533 -29.55 30.08 -24.53
C ALA A 533 -30.49 29.08 -23.82
N GLU A 534 -31.78 29.11 -24.13
CA GLU A 534 -32.73 28.10 -23.62
C GLU A 534 -32.40 26.72 -24.18
N ALA A 535 -32.08 26.60 -25.46
CA ALA A 535 -31.66 25.35 -26.10
C ALA A 535 -30.37 24.79 -25.47
N LEU A 536 -29.40 25.65 -25.17
CA LEU A 536 -28.20 25.27 -24.41
C LEU A 536 -28.53 24.66 -23.05
N MET A 537 -29.42 25.31 -22.30
CA MET A 537 -29.84 24.79 -20.99
C MET A 537 -30.60 23.46 -21.10
N MET A 538 -31.35 23.24 -22.19
CA MET A 538 -32.06 21.98 -22.44
C MET A 538 -31.11 20.78 -22.62
N VAL A 539 -29.91 20.98 -23.20
CA VAL A 539 -28.90 19.90 -23.33
C VAL A 539 -28.52 19.29 -21.98
N PHE A 540 -28.54 20.08 -20.90
CA PHE A 540 -28.17 19.63 -19.55
C PHE A 540 -29.35 19.13 -18.70
N GLN A 541 -30.59 19.26 -19.18
CA GLN A 541 -31.79 18.82 -18.49
C GLN A 541 -31.77 17.32 -18.08
N PRO A 542 -31.22 16.39 -18.88
CA PRO A 542 -31.12 14.98 -18.47
C PRO A 542 -30.26 14.75 -17.22
N TYR A 543 -29.35 15.67 -16.89
CA TYR A 543 -28.36 15.50 -15.83
C TYR A 543 -28.66 16.33 -14.58
N CYS A 544 -29.54 17.34 -14.70
CA CYS A 544 -29.95 18.18 -13.58
C CYS A 544 -31.37 18.73 -13.75
N VAL A 545 -32.11 18.81 -12.64
CA VAL A 545 -33.47 19.39 -12.58
C VAL A 545 -33.48 20.90 -12.91
N ARG A 546 -32.39 21.63 -12.64
CA ARG A 546 -32.29 23.08 -12.85
C ARG A 546 -31.00 23.48 -13.58
N PRO A 547 -30.91 23.23 -14.90
CA PRO A 547 -29.72 23.58 -15.70
C PRO A 547 -29.32 25.05 -15.60
N ALA A 548 -30.29 25.97 -15.60
CA ALA A 548 -30.09 27.42 -15.49
C ALA A 548 -29.33 27.88 -14.23
N ALA A 549 -29.19 27.03 -13.21
CA ALA A 549 -28.38 27.33 -12.03
C ALA A 549 -26.88 27.35 -12.35
N PHE A 550 -26.43 26.55 -13.34
CA PHE A 550 -25.04 26.40 -13.78
C PHE A 550 -24.64 27.42 -14.86
N PHE A 551 -25.59 28.22 -15.33
CA PHE A 551 -25.38 29.30 -16.30
C PHE A 551 -25.72 30.68 -15.70
N PRO A 552 -25.03 31.10 -14.62
CA PRO A 552 -25.38 32.33 -13.91
C PRO A 552 -25.22 33.59 -14.76
N ARG A 553 -24.21 33.68 -15.64
CA ARG A 553 -23.99 34.88 -16.48
C ARG A 553 -25.01 34.95 -17.59
N VAL A 554 -25.24 33.84 -18.30
CA VAL A 554 -26.26 33.76 -19.36
C VAL A 554 -27.64 34.06 -18.79
N ARG A 555 -27.99 33.53 -17.60
CA ARG A 555 -29.25 33.85 -16.93
C ARG A 555 -29.38 35.34 -16.60
N GLU A 556 -28.31 35.99 -16.17
CA GLU A 556 -28.30 37.43 -15.92
C GLU A 556 -28.45 38.24 -17.23
N ILE A 557 -27.87 37.78 -18.35
CA ILE A 557 -28.08 38.37 -19.68
C ILE A 557 -29.55 38.23 -20.12
N LEU A 558 -30.14 37.03 -20.01
CA LEU A 558 -31.56 36.80 -20.31
C LEU A 558 -32.47 37.69 -19.45
N ARG A 559 -32.11 37.86 -18.17
CA ARG A 559 -32.82 38.78 -17.29
C ARG A 559 -32.73 40.23 -17.76
N LEU A 560 -31.53 40.70 -18.13
CA LEU A 560 -31.32 42.04 -18.70
C LEU A 560 -32.13 42.24 -20.00
N LEU A 561 -32.18 41.21 -20.86
CA LEU A 561 -32.99 41.22 -22.07
C LEU A 561 -34.49 41.23 -21.77
N SER A 562 -34.95 40.64 -20.67
CA SER A 562 -36.36 40.66 -20.26
C SER A 562 -36.84 41.95 -19.58
N MET A 563 -35.94 42.87 -19.23
CA MET A 563 -36.28 44.11 -18.52
C MET A 563 -37.05 45.10 -19.40
N ASN A 564 -38.02 45.79 -18.78
CA ASN A 564 -38.77 46.87 -19.41
C ASN A 564 -37.93 48.16 -19.47
N GLU A 565 -38.27 49.10 -20.35
CA GLU A 565 -37.52 50.36 -20.51
C GLU A 565 -37.45 51.21 -19.22
N GLU A 566 -38.48 51.16 -18.38
CA GLU A 566 -38.47 51.81 -17.06
C GLU A 566 -37.46 51.17 -16.09
N GLU A 567 -37.30 49.85 -16.14
CA GLU A 567 -36.35 49.10 -15.32
C GLU A 567 -34.92 49.32 -15.78
N LYS A 568 -34.70 49.35 -17.11
CA LYS A 568 -33.41 49.73 -17.71
C LYS A 568 -33.03 51.18 -17.37
N ALA A 569 -33.99 52.11 -17.36
CA ALA A 569 -33.74 53.50 -16.96
C ALA A 569 -33.37 53.62 -15.47
N ARG A 570 -34.03 52.84 -14.60
CA ARG A 570 -33.67 52.72 -13.17
C ARG A 570 -32.29 52.12 -12.97
N LEU A 571 -31.94 51.07 -13.73
CA LEU A 571 -30.63 50.44 -13.70
C LEU A 571 -29.53 51.42 -14.14
N ARG A 572 -29.73 52.16 -15.23
CA ARG A 572 -28.82 53.22 -15.69
C ARG A 572 -28.63 54.32 -14.62
N GLY A 573 -29.72 54.81 -14.06
CA GLY A 573 -29.68 55.83 -13.01
C GLY A 573 -29.00 55.35 -11.72
N ALA A 574 -29.13 54.07 -11.37
CA ALA A 574 -28.47 53.46 -10.22
C ALA A 574 -26.97 53.27 -10.46
N LEU A 575 -26.58 52.80 -11.64
CA LEU A 575 -25.17 52.64 -12.06
C LEU A 575 -24.41 53.97 -12.03
N SER A 576 -25.03 55.07 -12.48
CA SER A 576 -24.42 56.41 -12.45
C SER A 576 -24.28 57.01 -11.04
N ARG A 577 -25.07 56.54 -10.05
CA ARG A 577 -25.15 57.14 -8.69
C ARG A 577 -24.40 56.36 -7.62
N ASN A 578 -24.47 55.03 -7.64
CA ASN A 578 -24.04 54.17 -6.53
C ASN A 578 -22.92 53.16 -6.89
N GLY A 579 -22.41 53.20 -8.12
CA GLY A 579 -21.37 52.28 -8.60
C GLY A 579 -21.79 50.80 -8.56
N SER A 580 -20.82 49.88 -8.50
CA SER A 580 -21.04 48.41 -8.57
C SER A 580 -21.94 47.82 -7.48
N SER A 581 -22.18 48.54 -6.39
CA SER A 581 -22.96 48.09 -5.22
C SER A 581 -24.47 47.95 -5.49
N CYS A 582 -24.99 48.58 -6.56
CA CYS A 582 -26.43 48.56 -6.86
C CYS A 582 -26.89 47.38 -7.73
N LEU A 583 -25.97 46.61 -8.32
CA LEU A 583 -26.29 45.50 -9.23
C LEU A 583 -27.06 44.36 -8.53
N GLY A 584 -26.74 44.10 -7.25
CA GLY A 584 -27.43 43.08 -6.45
C GLY A 584 -28.92 43.37 -6.25
N LEU A 585 -29.34 44.65 -6.29
CA LEU A 585 -30.76 45.04 -6.18
C LEU A 585 -31.57 44.64 -7.41
N PHE A 586 -30.90 44.46 -8.55
CA PHE A 586 -31.49 43.97 -9.79
C PHE A 586 -31.23 42.46 -9.99
N GLY A 587 -30.68 41.78 -8.97
CA GLY A 587 -30.31 40.38 -8.99
C GLY A 587 -29.24 40.04 -10.04
N ILE A 588 -28.31 40.97 -10.26
CA ILE A 588 -27.13 40.83 -11.09
C ILE A 588 -25.92 40.74 -10.15
N SER A 589 -25.16 39.67 -10.26
CA SER A 589 -24.08 39.32 -9.34
C SER A 589 -22.86 38.70 -10.03
N ASN A 590 -23.03 38.17 -11.24
CA ASN A 590 -22.01 37.44 -11.98
C ASN A 590 -21.48 38.22 -13.19
N LEU A 591 -22.23 39.20 -13.68
CA LEU A 591 -21.78 40.15 -14.70
C LEU A 591 -21.02 41.33 -14.08
N SER A 592 -19.96 41.78 -14.76
CA SER A 592 -19.21 42.96 -14.33
C SER A 592 -20.00 44.26 -14.61
N PRO A 593 -19.83 45.32 -13.79
CA PRO A 593 -20.51 46.60 -14.02
C PRO A 593 -20.26 47.21 -15.40
N GLN A 594 -19.07 46.97 -15.97
CA GLN A 594 -18.69 47.45 -17.30
C GLN A 594 -19.51 46.78 -18.40
N LEU A 595 -19.76 45.46 -18.29
CA LEU A 595 -20.59 44.72 -19.24
C LEU A 595 -22.06 45.14 -19.16
N VAL A 596 -22.56 45.41 -17.94
CA VAL A 596 -23.93 45.92 -17.75
C VAL A 596 -24.08 47.34 -18.31
N GLU A 597 -23.06 48.18 -18.17
CA GLU A 597 -23.05 49.51 -18.79
C GLU A 597 -23.00 49.42 -20.31
N GLN A 598 -22.18 48.53 -20.87
CA GLN A 598 -22.14 48.24 -22.30
C GLN A 598 -23.52 47.78 -22.80
N PHE A 599 -24.18 46.87 -22.08
CA PHE A 599 -25.55 46.43 -22.38
C PHE A 599 -26.50 47.63 -22.51
N CYS A 600 -26.54 48.51 -21.51
CA CYS A 600 -27.46 49.65 -21.46
C CYS A 600 -27.18 50.75 -22.50
N ARG A 601 -26.00 50.75 -23.13
CA ARG A 601 -25.64 51.65 -24.24
C ARG A 601 -26.07 51.09 -25.59
N CYS A 602 -26.15 49.77 -25.68
CA CYS A 602 -26.37 49.00 -26.89
C CYS A 602 -27.85 48.58 -27.07
N TYR A 603 -28.58 48.39 -25.96
CA TYR A 603 -29.97 47.93 -25.84
C TYR A 603 -30.75 48.76 -24.81
#